data_AF-A0A1M2ZXQ4-F1
#
_entry.id   AF-A0A1M2ZXQ4-F1
#
_cell.length_a   1.000
_cell.length_b   1.000
_cell.length_c   1.000
_cell.angle_alpha   90.00
_cell.angle_beta   90.00
_cell.angle_gamma   90.00
#
_symmetry.space_group_name_H-M   'P 1'
#
loop_
_entity.id
_entity.type
_entity.pdbx_description
1 polymer ?
#
loop_
_entity_poly.entity_id
_entity_poly.type
_entity_poly.pdbx_seq_one_letter_code
_entity_poly.pdbx_strand_id
1 'polypeptide(L)' 'MTRAVIIELLHLCVGLIATGLMFWAAAWSYPQGADTIWAVGYAALIAVAAMSLYEIRRAWKRGRQMRDD' A
#
# COMPACT_ATOMS: atom_id res chain seq x y z
N MET A 1 4.06 8.36 -17.72
CA MET A 1 3.39 8.46 -16.41
C MET A 1 3.66 9.84 -15.84
N THR A 2 2.65 10.52 -15.29
CA THR A 2 2.80 11.83 -14.65
C THR A 2 3.60 11.72 -13.35
N ARG A 3 4.35 12.76 -12.98
CA ARG A 3 5.16 12.79 -11.73
C ARG A 3 4.35 12.41 -10.49
N ALA A 4 3.10 12.88 -10.41
CA ALA A 4 2.17 12.53 -9.34
C ALA A 4 1.90 11.02 -9.22
N VAL A 5 1.72 10.31 -10.34
CA VAL A 5 1.47 8.86 -10.32
C VAL A 5 2.69 8.09 -9.83
N ILE A 6 3.90 8.53 -10.19
CA ILE A 6 5.16 7.92 -9.72
C ILE A 6 5.29 8.08 -8.20
N ILE A 7 5.01 9.28 -7.68
CA ILE A 7 5.07 9.55 -6.24
C ILE A 7 4.05 8.69 -5.48
N GLU A 8 2.85 8.51 -6.02
CA GLU A 8 1.81 7.68 -5.41
C GLU A 8 2.20 6.20 -5.37
N LEU A 9 2.83 5.71 -6.46
CA LEU A 9 3.37 4.35 -6.51
C LEU A 9 4.50 4.16 -5.49
N LEU A 10 5.38 5.14 -5.33
CA LEU A 10 6.43 5.10 -4.30
C LEU A 10 5.82 5.06 -2.90
N HIS A 11 4.78 5.86 -2.61
CA HIS A 11 4.08 5.81 -1.32
C HIS A 11 3.42 4.46 -1.07
N LEU A 12 2.78 3.87 -2.08
CA LEU A 12 2.24 2.51 -1.99
C LEU A 12 3.34 1.49 -1.67
N CYS A 13 4.48 1.54 -2.38
CA CYS A 13 5.60 0.65 -2.12
C CYS A 13 6.13 0.80 -0.68
N VAL A 14 6.34 2.03 -0.22
CA VAL A 14 6.82 2.31 1.14
C VAL A 14 5.80 1.83 2.17
N GLY A 15 4.50 2.07 1.96
CA GLY A 15 3.45 1.62 2.87
C GLY A 15 3.39 0.09 3.00
N LEU A 16 3.49 -0.64 1.89
CA LEU A 16 3.50 -2.10 1.89
C LEU A 16 4.75 -2.66 2.57
N ILE A 17 5.93 -2.09 2.28
CA ILE A 17 7.19 -2.51 2.91
C ILE A 17 7.14 -2.26 4.42
N ALA A 18 6.75 -1.06 4.84
CA ALA A 18 6.65 -0.72 6.27
C ALA A 18 5.66 -1.64 7.01
N THR A 19 4.50 -1.91 6.41
CA THR A 19 3.51 -2.84 6.96
C THR A 19 4.09 -4.25 7.07
N GLY A 20 4.69 -4.77 6.00
CA GLY A 20 5.30 -6.10 5.98
C GLY A 20 6.41 -6.26 7.02
N LEU A 21 7.27 -5.24 7.18
CA LEU A 21 8.33 -5.24 8.20
C LEU A 21 7.75 -5.25 9.62
N MET A 22 6.65 -4.53 9.86
CA MET A 22 6.00 -4.50 11.17
C MET A 22 5.44 -5.88 11.55
N PHE A 23 4.75 -6.54 10.61
CA PHE A 23 4.22 -7.88 10.84
C PHE A 23 5.33 -8.94 10.92
N TRP A 24 6.40 -8.79 10.14
CA TRP A 24 7.58 -9.62 10.25
C TRP A 24 8.24 -9.49 11.62
N ALA A 25 8.45 -8.27 12.11
CA ALA A 25 8.99 -8.02 13.44
C ALA A 25 8.09 -8.57 14.56
N ALA A 26 6.76 -8.44 14.40
CA ALA A 26 5.80 -9.00 15.34
C ALA A 26 5.85 -10.53 15.37
N ALA A 27 5.91 -11.19 14.21
CA ALA A 27 6.01 -12.64 14.10
C ALA A 27 7.36 -13.16 14.64
N TRP A 28 8.45 -12.40 14.45
CA TRP A 28 9.75 -12.72 15.04
C TRP A 28 9.74 -12.61 16.57
N SER A 29 9.08 -11.59 17.11
CA SER A 29 8.96 -11.38 18.56
C SER A 29 8.01 -12.38 19.24
N TYR A 30 7.00 -12.90 18.54
CA TYR A 30 6.03 -13.85 19.09
C TYR A 30 5.75 -15.01 18.12
N PRO A 31 6.65 -16.01 18.07
CA PRO A 31 6.55 -17.12 17.11
C PRO A 31 5.30 -17.97 17.27
N GLN A 32 4.80 -18.14 18.50
CA GLN A 32 3.62 -18.96 18.80
C GLN A 32 2.34 -18.42 18.16
N GLY A 33 2.27 -17.11 17.89
CA GLY A 33 1.15 -16.46 17.21
C GLY A 33 1.43 -16.11 15.75
N ALA A 34 2.56 -16.55 15.18
CA ALA A 34 3.02 -16.12 13.87
C ALA A 34 1.98 -16.35 12.77
N ASP A 35 1.27 -17.49 12.79
CA ASP A 35 0.24 -17.80 11.78
C ASP A 35 -0.92 -16.79 11.82
N THR A 36 -1.40 -16.44 13.02
CA THR A 36 -2.46 -15.43 13.18
C THR A 36 -1.97 -14.04 12.81
N ILE A 37 -0.75 -13.68 13.21
CA ILE A 37 -0.11 -12.40 12.88
C ILE A 37 -0.03 -12.26 11.36
N TRP A 38 0.45 -13.28 10.65
CA TRP A 38 0.54 -13.25 9.19
C TRP A 38 -0.83 -13.22 8.51
N ALA A 39 -1.82 -13.96 9.00
CA ALA A 39 -3.18 -13.90 8.46
C ALA A 39 -3.76 -12.47 8.50
N VAL A 40 -3.62 -11.78 9.65
CA VAL A 40 -4.02 -10.38 9.79
C VAL A 40 -3.12 -9.45 8.96
N GLY A 41 -1.82 -9.76 8.88
CA GLY A 41 -0.85 -9.01 8.09
C GLY A 41 -1.18 -9.00 6.60
N TYR A 42 -1.58 -10.14 6.03
CA TYR A 42 -2.05 -10.20 4.65
C TYR A 42 -3.31 -9.37 4.43
N ALA A 43 -4.28 -9.42 5.34
CA ALA A 43 -5.47 -8.58 5.27
C ALA A 43 -5.11 -7.08 5.33
N ALA A 44 -4.18 -6.69 6.19
CA ALA A 44 -3.68 -5.32 6.29
C ALA A 44 -2.95 -4.87 5.02
N LEU A 45 -2.07 -5.69 4.46
CA LEU A 45 -1.38 -5.41 3.19
C LEU A 45 -2.38 -5.20 2.03
N ILE A 46 -3.41 -6.04 1.96
CA ILE A 46 -4.49 -5.89 0.97
C ILE A 46 -5.24 -4.57 1.18
N ALA A 47 -5.55 -4.21 2.42
CA ALA A 47 -6.21 -2.94 2.73
C ALA A 47 -5.36 -1.73 2.32
N VAL A 48 -4.05 -1.75 2.62
CA VAL A 48 -3.10 -0.71 2.19
C VAL A 48 -3.09 -0.60 0.66
N ALA A 49 -2.97 -1.72 -0.06
CA ALA A 49 -2.98 -1.72 -1.51
C ALA A 49 -4.30 -1.17 -2.09
N ALA A 50 -5.44 -1.56 -1.51
CA ALA A 50 -6.75 -1.11 -1.95
C ALA A 50 -6.93 0.42 -1.77
N MET A 51 -6.47 0.97 -0.64
CA MET A 51 -6.52 2.41 -0.38
C MET A 51 -5.65 3.19 -1.37
N SER A 52 -4.42 2.74 -1.65
CA SER A 52 -3.57 3.43 -2.62
C SER A 52 -4.09 3.32 -4.06
N LEU A 53 -4.73 2.22 -4.43
CA LEU A 53 -5.32 2.07 -5.77
C LEU A 53 -6.41 3.11 -6.03
N TYR A 54 -7.17 3.50 -5.01
CA TYR A 54 -8.17 4.58 -5.11
C TYR A 54 -7.52 5.93 -5.43
N GLU A 55 -6.45 6.30 -4.73
CA GLU A 55 -5.75 7.58 -4.97
C GLU A 55 -5.05 7.61 -6.35
N ILE A 56 -4.47 6.50 -6.78
CA ILE A 56 -3.89 6.38 -8.13
C ILE A 56 -4.96 6.62 -9.21
N ARG A 57 -6.15 6.01 -9.06
CA ARG A 57 -7.29 6.23 -9.97
C ARG A 57 -7.73 7.70 -9.98
N ARG A 58 -7.77 8.33 -8.81
CA ARG A 58 -8.14 9.75 -8.64
C ARG A 58 -7.13 10.68 -9.31
N ALA A 59 -5.83 10.45 -9.09
CA ALA A 59 -4.75 11.21 -9.71
C ALA A 59 -4.74 11.07 -11.24
N TRP A 60 -4.99 9.87 -11.75
CA TRP A 60 -5.09 9.64 -13.19
C TRP A 60 -6.30 10.35 -13.83
N LYS A 61 -7.46 10.34 -13.17
CA LYS A 61 -8.65 11.07 -13.64
C LYS A 61 -8.41 12.58 -13.69
N ARG A 62 -7.77 13.15 -12.65
CA ARG A 62 -7.39 14.58 -12.63
C ARG A 62 -6.40 14.95 -13.74
N GLY A 63 -5.40 14.09 -13.98
CA GLY A 63 -4.43 14.30 -15.06
C GLY A 63 -5.02 14.20 -16.46
N ARG A 64 -6.14 13.49 -16.66
CA ARG A 64 -6.89 13.52 -17.92
C ARG A 64 -7.70 14.80 -18.09
N GLN A 65 -8.43 15.24 -17.06
CA GLN A 65 -9.23 16.47 -17.11
C GLN A 65 -8.39 17.69 -17.51
N MET A 66 -7.21 17.88 -16.91
CA MET A 66 -6.31 19.01 -17.25
C MET A 66 -5.75 18.98 -18.68
N ARG A 67 -5.88 17.87 -19.42
CA ARG A 67 -5.42 17.77 -20.82
C ARG A 67 -6.55 18.05 -21.81
N ASP A 68 -7.79 17.94 -21.36
CA ASP A 68 -8.99 18.08 -22.19
C ASP A 68 -9.64 19.48 -22.10
N ASP A 69 -9.12 20.34 -21.20
CA ASP A 69 -9.43 21.79 -21.05
C ASP A 69 -8.37 22.66 -21.73
#